data_AF-A0A7V5MHI5-F1
#
_entry.id   AF-A0A7V5MHI5-F1
#
_cell.length_a   1.000
_cell.length_b   1.000
_cell.length_c   1.000
_cell.angle_alpha   90.00
_cell.angle_beta   90.00
_cell.angle_gamma   90.00
#
_symmetry.space_group_name_H-M   'P 1'
#
loop_
_entity.id
_entity.type
_entity.pdbx_description
1 polymer ?
#
loop_
_entity_poly.entity_id
_entity_poly.type
_entity_poly.pdbx_seq_one_letter_code
_entity_poly.pdbx_strand_id
1 'polypeptide(L)'
;MKKLSPKVRFLLLGTVLGGAFFAAAFVSGAGFLGAYLTAVNLMTLILYLYDKAVAGTRAPRVPEAILHLGALAGGSPAAWLAQRLFRHKTISPRFRVIFFSIVVAQILLFLLWWRLSGASLFGEFAQN
;
A
#
# COMPACT_ATOMS: atom_id res chain seq x y z
N MET A 1 -25.31 8.71 -19.50
CA MET A 1 -24.27 7.82 -18.91
C MET A 1 -23.53 8.58 -17.82
N LYS A 2 -23.75 8.28 -16.52
CA LYS A 2 -23.04 8.94 -15.41
C LYS A 2 -21.54 8.64 -15.55
N LYS A 3 -20.71 9.65 -15.83
CA LYS A 3 -19.25 9.47 -15.91
C LYS A 3 -18.77 8.99 -14.54
N LEU A 4 -18.27 7.74 -14.46
CA LEU A 4 -17.66 7.20 -13.24
C LEU A 4 -16.59 8.17 -12.73
N SER A 5 -16.65 8.51 -11.44
CA SER A 5 -15.66 9.35 -10.78
C SER A 5 -14.25 8.79 -11.00
N PRO A 6 -13.22 9.63 -11.25
CA PRO A 6 -11.84 9.17 -11.43
C PRO A 6 -11.39 8.23 -10.30
N LYS A 7 -11.84 8.48 -9.06
CA LYS A 7 -11.55 7.63 -7.88
C LYS A 7 -12.03 6.20 -8.07
N VAL A 8 -13.26 6.02 -8.55
CA VAL A 8 -13.86 4.69 -8.73
C VAL A 8 -13.15 3.94 -9.86
N ARG A 9 -12.73 4.64 -10.93
CA ARG A 9 -11.99 4.02 -12.03
C ARG A 9 -10.65 3.48 -11.58
N PHE A 10 -9.85 4.28 -10.87
CA PHE A 10 -8.56 3.84 -10.37
C PHE A 10 -8.67 2.80 -9.25
N LEU A 11 -9.73 2.84 -8.45
CA LEU A 11 -10.01 1.79 -7.47
C LEU A 11 -10.28 0.46 -8.16
N LEU A 12 -11.20 0.42 -9.13
CA LEU A 12 -11.50 -0.80 -9.90
C LEU A 12 -10.27 -1.32 -10.63
N LEU A 13 -9.52 -0.44 -11.29
CA LEU A 13 -8.29 -0.81 -11.99
C LEU A 13 -7.24 -1.38 -11.03
N GLY A 14 -7.08 -0.75 -9.86
CA GLY A 14 -6.20 -1.22 -8.80
C GLY A 14 -6.61 -2.59 -8.30
N THR A 15 -7.89 -2.81 -7.97
CA THR A 15 -8.39 -4.10 -7.50
C THR A 15 -8.19 -5.22 -8.53
N VAL A 16 -8.46 -4.97 -9.81
CA VAL A 16 -8.24 -5.95 -10.88
C VAL A 16 -6.75 -6.27 -11.04
N LEU A 17 -5.89 -5.25 -11.09
CA LEU A 17 -4.44 -5.44 -11.19
C LEU A 17 -3.87 -6.16 -9.96
N GLY A 18 -4.26 -5.76 -8.76
CA GLY A 18 -3.86 -6.40 -7.51
C GLY A 18 -4.29 -7.86 -7.44
N GLY A 19 -5.53 -8.16 -7.84
CA GLY A 19 -6.03 -9.53 -7.94
C GLY A 19 -5.26 -10.38 -8.95
N ALA A 20 -4.92 -9.81 -10.11
CA ALA A 20 -4.10 -10.49 -11.11
C ALA A 20 -2.68 -10.79 -10.61
N PHE A 21 -2.02 -9.83 -9.96
CA PHE A 21 -0.70 -10.04 -9.35
C PHE A 21 -0.75 -11.06 -8.20
N PHE A 22 -1.81 -11.04 -7.40
CA PHE A 22 -2.01 -12.01 -6.33
C PHE A 22 -2.14 -13.42 -6.91
N ALA A 23 -3.03 -13.61 -7.88
CA ALA A 23 -3.24 -14.89 -8.53
C ALA A 23 -1.94 -15.40 -9.18
N ALA A 24 -1.21 -14.54 -9.89
CA ALA A 24 0.07 -14.90 -10.50
C ALA A 24 1.11 -15.33 -9.45
N ALA A 25 1.27 -14.58 -8.37
CA ALA A 25 2.21 -14.91 -7.30
C ALA A 25 1.79 -16.20 -6.56
N PHE A 26 0.51 -16.38 -6.31
CA PHE A 26 -0.03 -17.58 -5.67
C PHE A 26 0.18 -18.83 -6.54
N VAL A 27 -0.09 -18.73 -7.85
CA VAL A 27 0.14 -19.82 -8.82
C VAL A 27 1.63 -20.13 -8.98
N SER A 28 2.53 -19.14 -8.83
CA SER A 28 3.98 -19.37 -8.82
C SER A 28 4.50 -20.12 -7.57
N GLY A 29 3.62 -20.48 -6.63
CA GLY A 29 3.98 -21.18 -5.40
C GLY A 29 4.35 -20.26 -4.24
N ALA A 30 4.13 -18.94 -4.35
CA ALA A 30 4.26 -18.06 -3.20
C ALA A 30 3.12 -18.38 -2.23
N GLY A 31 3.44 -18.61 -0.95
CA GLY A 31 2.43 -18.76 0.09
C GLY A 31 1.51 -17.54 0.15
N PHE A 32 0.29 -17.70 0.68
CA PHE A 32 -0.76 -16.68 0.68
C PHE A 32 -0.27 -15.29 1.09
N LEU A 33 0.51 -15.20 2.17
CA LEU A 33 1.06 -13.94 2.67
C LEU A 33 2.08 -13.33 1.70
N GLY A 34 2.96 -14.15 1.11
CA GLY A 34 3.94 -13.71 0.12
C GLY A 34 3.28 -13.23 -1.18
N ALA A 35 2.23 -13.93 -1.62
CA ALA A 35 1.44 -13.52 -2.78
C ALA A 35 0.72 -12.18 -2.52
N TYR A 36 0.11 -12.02 -1.34
CA TYR A 36 -0.55 -10.77 -0.94
C TYR A 36 0.43 -9.60 -0.89
N LEU A 37 1.56 -9.76 -0.20
CA LEU A 37 2.55 -8.68 -0.07
C LEU A 37 3.14 -8.28 -1.41
N THR A 38 3.47 -9.25 -2.27
CA THR A 38 3.98 -8.99 -3.63
C THR A 38 2.96 -8.19 -4.45
N ALA A 39 1.70 -8.64 -4.46
CA ALA A 39 0.63 -8.01 -5.22
C ALA A 39 0.39 -6.56 -4.78
N VAL A 40 0.28 -6.32 -3.47
CA VAL A 40 0.04 -4.98 -2.92
C VAL A 40 1.22 -4.04 -3.19
N ASN A 41 2.45 -4.52 -3.08
CA ASN A 41 3.65 -3.71 -3.35
C ASN A 41 3.78 -3.36 -4.84
N LEU A 42 3.59 -4.34 -5.74
CA LEU A 42 3.65 -4.10 -7.19
C LEU A 42 2.54 -3.15 -7.65
N MET A 43 1.31 -3.37 -7.20
CA MET A 43 0.18 -2.49 -7.51
C MET A 43 0.46 -1.06 -7.04
N THR A 44 0.94 -0.90 -5.80
CA THR A 44 1.26 0.42 -5.24
C THR A 44 2.37 1.11 -6.04
N LEU A 45 3.42 0.38 -6.41
CA LEU A 45 4.50 0.91 -7.23
C LEU A 45 3.99 1.40 -8.60
N ILE A 46 3.22 0.57 -9.31
CA ILE A 46 2.66 0.90 -10.63
C ILE A 46 1.78 2.16 -10.58
N LEU A 47 0.94 2.30 -9.55
CA LEU A 47 0.09 3.49 -9.38
C LEU A 47 0.92 4.77 -9.22
N TYR A 48 2.01 4.72 -8.46
CA TYR A 48 2.94 5.85 -8.34
C TYR A 48 3.70 6.13 -9.65
N LEU A 49 4.14 5.09 -10.38
CA LEU A 49 4.78 5.24 -11.68
C LEU A 49 3.85 5.93 -12.68
N TYR A 50 2.60 5.46 -12.77
CA TYR A 50 1.61 6.01 -13.67
C TYR A 50 1.29 7.47 -13.34
N ASP A 51 1.15 7.82 -12.05
CA ASP A 51 0.92 9.21 -11.64
C ASP A 51 2.04 10.15 -12.10
N LYS A 52 3.31 9.70 -12.03
CA LYS A 52 4.43 10.46 -12.59
C LYS A 52 4.42 10.51 -14.12
N ALA A 53 4.20 9.39 -14.80
CA ALA A 53 4.21 9.32 -16.26
C ALA A 53 3.14 10.23 -16.89
N VAL A 54 2.02 10.40 -16.19
CA VAL A 54 0.92 11.27 -16.62
C VAL A 54 1.14 12.75 -16.24
N ALA A 55 2.11 13.06 -15.38
CA ALA A 55 2.42 14.44 -14.99
C ALA A 55 2.89 15.26 -16.20
N GLY A 56 2.03 16.15 -16.69
CA GLY A 56 2.29 16.99 -17.88
C GLY A 56 1.49 16.59 -19.12
N THR A 57 0.71 15.50 -19.05
CA THR A 57 -0.18 15.05 -20.13
C THR A 57 -1.66 15.38 -19.84
N ARG A 58 -2.54 15.15 -20.81
CA ARG A 58 -4.01 15.25 -20.64
C ARG A 58 -4.64 14.02 -19.98
N ALA A 59 -3.85 13.01 -19.63
CA ALA A 59 -4.37 11.80 -19.00
C ALA A 59 -4.82 12.07 -17.54
N PRO A 60 -5.79 11.30 -17.03
CA PRO A 60 -6.29 11.48 -15.66
C PRO A 60 -5.21 11.09 -14.64
N ARG A 61 -4.93 12.00 -13.70
CA ARG A 61 -4.01 11.78 -12.57
C ARG A 61 -4.60 10.83 -11.53
N VAL A 62 -3.75 10.13 -10.78
CA VAL A 62 -4.18 9.21 -9.73
C VAL A 62 -4.63 10.01 -8.50
N PRO A 63 -5.84 9.77 -7.96
CA PRO A 63 -6.27 10.42 -6.74
C PRO A 63 -5.40 10.04 -5.55
N GLU A 64 -5.04 11.02 -4.72
CA GLU A 64 -4.18 10.81 -3.53
C GLU A 64 -4.74 9.75 -2.57
N ALA A 65 -6.07 9.68 -2.45
CA ALA A 65 -6.74 8.66 -1.64
C ALA A 65 -6.38 7.22 -2.05
N ILE A 66 -6.24 6.95 -3.36
CA ILE A 66 -5.87 5.61 -3.86
C ILE A 66 -4.41 5.29 -3.51
N LEU A 67 -3.52 6.28 -3.58
CA LEU A 67 -2.12 6.11 -3.20
C LEU A 67 -1.96 5.85 -1.69
N HIS A 68 -2.77 6.52 -0.87
CA HIS A 68 -2.82 6.26 0.58
C HIS A 68 -3.44 4.91 0.91
N LEU A 69 -4.47 4.48 0.20
CA LEU A 69 -5.06 3.14 0.37
C LEU A 69 -4.04 2.04 0.06
N GLY A 70 -3.23 2.18 -0.99
CA GLY A 70 -2.15 1.23 -1.30
C GLY A 70 -1.10 1.15 -0.20
N ALA A 71 -0.69 2.30 0.35
CA ALA A 71 0.22 2.34 1.50
C ALA A 71 -0.40 1.69 2.75
N LEU A 72 -1.69 1.95 3.02
CA LEU A 72 -2.42 1.38 4.15
C LEU A 72 -2.57 -0.14 4.03
N ALA A 73 -2.78 -0.65 2.82
CA ALA A 73 -2.94 -2.09 2.54
C ALA A 73 -1.65 -2.92 2.74
N GLY A 74 -0.50 -2.27 2.98
CA GLY A 74 0.80 -2.94 3.16
C GLY A 74 1.82 -2.65 2.05
N GLY A 75 1.48 -1.78 1.09
CA GLY A 75 2.38 -1.31 0.04
C GLY A 75 3.28 -0.17 0.50
N SER A 76 3.41 0.07 1.81
CA SER A 76 4.23 1.15 2.37
C SER A 76 5.70 1.10 1.94
N PRO A 77 6.38 -0.06 1.80
CA PRO A 77 7.75 -0.12 1.27
C PRO A 77 7.83 0.33 -0.19
N ALA A 78 6.93 -0.17 -1.04
CA ALA A 78 6.84 0.23 -2.44
C ALA A 78 6.50 1.72 -2.61
N ALA A 79 5.57 2.24 -1.78
CA ALA A 79 5.22 3.66 -1.77
C ALA A 79 6.42 4.53 -1.36
N TRP A 80 7.18 4.14 -0.35
CA TRP A 80 8.39 4.84 0.07
C TRP A 80 9.47 4.83 -1.02
N LEU A 81 9.70 3.67 -1.63
CA LEU A 81 10.63 3.52 -2.74
C LEU A 81 10.23 4.40 -3.93
N ALA A 82 8.94 4.40 -4.28
CA ALA A 82 8.40 5.23 -5.35
C ALA A 82 8.57 6.72 -5.05
N GLN A 83 8.27 7.17 -3.82
CA GLN A 83 8.49 8.56 -3.40
C GLN A 83 9.97 8.98 -3.56
N ARG A 84 10.90 8.09 -3.23
CA ARG A 84 12.36 8.35 -3.32
C ARG A 84 12.86 8.37 -4.75
N LEU A 85 12.41 7.43 -5.59
CA LEU A 85 12.78 7.34 -7.01
C LEU A 85 12.23 8.50 -7.82
N PHE A 86 11.02 8.94 -7.52
CA PHE A 86 10.32 9.86 -8.40
C PHE A 86 10.52 11.33 -8.07
N ARG A 87 10.93 11.68 -6.84
CA ARG A 87 11.11 13.07 -6.34
C ARG A 87 9.96 14.03 -6.72
N HIS A 88 8.80 13.48 -7.08
CA HIS A 88 7.64 14.19 -7.58
C HIS A 88 6.53 13.95 -6.56
N LYS A 89 5.88 15.04 -6.14
CA LYS A 89 4.98 15.11 -4.96
C LYS A 89 5.62 14.95 -3.58
N THR A 90 6.95 14.92 -3.46
CA THR A 90 7.63 15.09 -2.17
C THR A 90 7.33 16.46 -1.54
N ILE A 91 6.87 17.47 -2.29
CA ILE A 91 6.76 18.84 -1.76
C ILE A 91 5.39 19.13 -1.11
N SER A 92 4.36 18.29 -1.29
CA SER A 92 3.07 18.53 -0.63
C SER A 92 3.11 18.08 0.84
N PRO A 93 3.08 18.99 1.83
CA PRO A 93 3.17 18.62 3.24
C PRO A 93 2.00 17.74 3.66
N ARG A 94 0.80 17.95 3.10
CA ARG A 94 -0.39 17.15 3.40
C ARG A 94 -0.23 15.68 3.03
N PHE A 95 0.43 15.39 1.90
CA PHE A 95 0.67 14.02 1.45
C PHE A 95 1.66 13.29 2.35
N ARG A 96 2.74 13.96 2.78
CA ARG A 96 3.71 13.37 3.73
C ARG A 96 3.06 13.10 5.09
N VAL A 97 2.27 14.04 5.61
CA VAL A 97 1.61 13.87 6.92
C VAL A 97 0.72 12.63 6.92
N ILE A 98 -0.11 12.45 5.87
CA ILE A 98 -1.00 11.27 5.77
C ILE A 98 -0.17 9.98 5.59
N PHE A 99 0.87 10.00 4.76
CA PHE A 99 1.73 8.83 4.59
C PHE A 99 2.45 8.42 5.88
N PHE A 100 3.08 9.37 6.58
CA PHE A 100 3.78 9.10 7.83
C PHE A 100 2.83 8.67 8.94
N SER A 101 1.62 9.23 9.01
CA SER A 101 0.63 8.76 9.99
C SER A 101 0.18 7.31 9.73
N ILE A 102 0.08 6.88 8.46
CA ILE A 102 -0.16 5.46 8.12
C ILE A 102 1.01 4.59 8.59
N VAL A 103 2.26 4.99 8.31
CA VAL A 103 3.45 4.23 8.71
C VAL A 103 3.56 4.13 10.23
N VAL A 104 3.36 5.25 10.95
CA VAL A 104 3.37 5.27 12.42
C VAL A 104 2.25 4.40 12.98
N ALA A 105 1.04 4.45 12.42
CA ALA A 105 -0.06 3.59 12.85
C ALA A 105 0.27 2.10 12.65
N GLN A 106 0.87 1.72 11.51
CA GLN A 106 1.32 0.34 11.26
C GLN A 106 2.37 -0.10 12.28
N ILE A 107 3.34 0.75 12.61
CA ILE A 107 4.37 0.46 13.62
C ILE A 107 3.75 0.31 15.01
N LEU A 108 2.84 1.21 15.41
CA LEU A 108 2.17 1.13 16.72
C LEU A 108 1.30 -0.12 16.85
N LEU A 109 0.57 -0.49 15.80
CA LEU A 109 -0.19 -1.74 15.74
C LEU A 109 0.72 -2.95 15.87
N PHE A 110 1.85 -2.96 15.16
CA PHE A 110 2.84 -4.02 15.26
C PHE A 110 3.43 -4.13 16.67
N LEU A 111 3.81 -3.01 17.28
CA LEU A 111 4.34 -2.97 18.65
C LEU A 111 3.30 -3.40 19.69
N LEU A 112 2.04 -3.01 19.52
CA LEU A 112 0.95 -3.42 20.39
C LEU A 112 0.70 -4.93 20.26
N TRP A 113 0.63 -5.44 19.03
CA TRP A 113 0.49 -6.86 18.77
C TRP A 113 1.68 -7.65 19.35
N TRP A 114 2.91 -7.15 19.19
CA TRP A 114 4.10 -7.74 19.80
C TRP A 114 4.05 -7.74 21.33
N ARG A 115 3.60 -6.64 21.95
CA ARG A 115 3.43 -6.56 23.41
C ARG A 115 2.38 -7.55 23.93
N LEU A 116 1.25 -7.68 23.24
CA LEU A 116 0.19 -8.61 23.62
C LEU A 116 0.59 -10.08 23.36
N SER A 117 1.27 -10.35 22.25
CA SER A 117 1.76 -11.70 21.91
C SER A 117 2.94 -12.12 22.79
N GLY A 118 3.80 -11.17 23.18
CA GLY A 118 4.84 -11.36 24.17
C GLY A 118 4.27 -11.62 25.56
N ALA A 119 3.20 -10.91 25.96
CA ALA A 119 2.51 -11.15 27.22
C ALA A 119 1.90 -12.56 27.30
N SER A 120 1.37 -13.10 26.20
CA SER A 120 0.91 -14.50 26.16
C SER A 120 2.04 -15.52 26.28
N LEU A 121 3.23 -15.25 25.73
CA LEU A 121 4.39 -16.15 25.85
C LEU A 121 4.98 -16.12 27.26
N PHE A 122 5.12 -14.95 27.88
CA PHE A 122 5.61 -14.83 29.27
C PHE A 122 4.57 -15.27 30.33
N GLY A 123 3.27 -15.27 30.01
CA GLY A 123 2.22 -15.79 30.88
C GLY A 123 2.24 -17.32 31.01
N GLU A 124 2.62 -18.04 29.94
CA GLU A 124 2.75 -19.51 29.97
C GLU A 124 3.97 -19.98 30.77
N PHE A 125 5.07 -19.23 30.79
CA PHE A 125 6.26 -19.55 31.59
C PHE A 125 6.13 -19.22 33.08
N ALA A 126 5.09 -18.47 33.49
CA ALA A 126 4.86 -18.10 34.88
C ALA A 126 3.98 -19.10 35.67
N GLN A 127 3.41 -20.11 35.00
CA GLN A 127 2.57 -21.16 35.62
C GLN A 127 3.19 -22.58 35.57
N ASN A 128 4.43 -22.74 35.09
CA ASN A 128 5.18 -24.00 35.13
C ASN A 128 6.42 -23.88 36.04
#